data_AF-A0A3D5JSN6-F1
#
_entry.id   AF-A0A3D5JSN6-F1
#
_cell.length_a   1.000
_cell.length_b   1.000
_cell.length_c   1.000
_cell.angle_alpha   90.00
_cell.angle_beta   90.00
_cell.angle_gamma   90.00
#
_symmetry.space_group_name_H-M   'P 1'
#
loop_
_entity.id
_entity.type
_entity.pdbx_description
1 polymer ?
#
loop_
_entity_poly.entity_id
_entity_poly.type
_entity_poly.pdbx_seq_one_letter_code
_entity_poly.pdbx_strand_id
1 'polypeptide(L)'
;MTEGTRPWRRALLWLALLGPFFFLSYGFANAMAGRLSYVPSIVFDWEARIPFQAWTIVPYWSIDLFYVASFFICTARAELDMHARRLLSAQLLSVACFLLWPLRFSLERPETGGVFGWLFDVLLGFDKPFNQAPSLHIVLLVVLWVRFEAHLRRGWRSALHVWFALIGISVLTTWQHHFVDVPTGVAVGWLCVWLWPAQGRSPLAQWQWANDPARWRLAALYGLGSALCASLALTFGGWVLWLGWPALSLALVALGYAALGTAVFQKQEDGRLSMAARWLLAPYLLAAWCNSRWWTRHAP
;
A
#
# COMPACT_ATOMS: atom_id res chain seq x y z
N MET A 1 -14.49 24.09 22.23
CA MET A 1 -13.96 22.76 21.86
C MET A 1 -13.05 22.32 22.98
N THR A 2 -13.49 21.40 23.84
CA THR A 2 -12.66 20.89 24.93
C THR A 2 -11.40 20.26 24.33
N GLU A 3 -10.23 20.72 24.74
CA GLU A 3 -8.95 20.10 24.40
C GLU A 3 -8.96 18.68 24.97
N GLY A 4 -9.43 17.73 24.15
CA GLY A 4 -9.37 16.33 24.48
C GLY A 4 -7.90 15.97 24.69
N THR A 5 -7.56 15.54 25.90
CA THR A 5 -6.22 15.05 26.21
C THR A 5 -5.81 14.02 25.16
N ARG A 6 -4.64 14.23 24.52
CA ARG A 6 -4.13 13.33 23.48
C ARG A 6 -4.18 11.88 23.98
N PRO A 7 -4.62 10.91 23.16
CA PRO A 7 -4.89 9.55 23.61
C PRO A 7 -3.62 8.68 23.78
N TRP A 8 -2.60 9.18 24.49
CA TRP A 8 -1.28 8.57 24.61
C TRP A 8 -1.31 7.14 25.17
N ARG A 9 -2.16 6.85 26.16
CA ARG A 9 -2.32 5.49 26.72
C ARG A 9 -2.82 4.52 25.65
N ARG A 10 -3.76 4.98 24.82
CA ARG A 10 -4.31 4.18 23.72
C ARG A 10 -3.29 4.01 22.59
N ALA A 11 -2.46 5.02 22.34
CA ALA A 11 -1.33 4.92 21.41
C ALA A 11 -0.33 3.86 21.87
N LEU A 12 0.03 3.84 23.15
CA LEU A 12 0.88 2.81 23.74
C LEU A 12 0.25 1.41 23.64
N LEU A 13 -1.05 1.28 23.92
CA LEU A 13 -1.75 -0.02 23.79
C LEU A 13 -1.75 -0.52 22.35
N TRP A 14 -2.03 0.36 21.37
CA TRP A 14 -1.96 -0.02 19.96
C TRP A 14 -0.54 -0.40 19.54
N LEU A 15 0.48 0.33 20.00
CA LEU A 15 1.86 0.01 19.69
C LEU A 15 2.30 -1.32 20.33
N ALA A 16 1.90 -1.56 21.58
CA ALA A 16 2.16 -2.80 22.30
C ALA A 16 1.43 -4.01 21.68
N LEU A 17 0.33 -3.78 20.94
CA LEU A 17 -0.35 -4.81 20.17
C LEU A 17 0.31 -5.01 18.80
N LEU A 18 0.45 -3.93 18.02
CA LEU A 18 0.86 -3.99 16.62
C LEU A 18 2.35 -4.26 16.44
N GLY A 19 3.20 -3.79 17.35
CA GLY A 19 4.65 -4.03 17.31
C GLY A 19 4.99 -5.53 17.40
N PRO A 20 4.59 -6.23 18.49
CA PRO A 20 4.79 -7.68 18.58
C PRO A 20 4.08 -8.44 17.46
N PHE A 21 2.86 -8.04 17.10
CA PHE A 21 2.13 -8.67 16.00
C PHE A 21 2.89 -8.57 14.67
N PHE A 22 3.50 -7.41 14.37
CA PHE A 22 4.36 -7.22 13.21
C PHE A 22 5.52 -8.21 13.23
N PHE A 23 6.36 -8.22 14.27
CA PHE A 23 7.55 -9.09 14.31
C PHE A 23 7.19 -10.57 14.25
N LEU A 24 6.13 -10.99 14.95
CA LEU A 24 5.67 -12.38 14.94
C LEU A 24 5.14 -12.80 13.57
N SER A 25 4.24 -12.02 12.98
CA SER A 25 3.63 -12.38 11.68
C SER A 25 4.60 -12.26 10.52
N TYR A 26 5.45 -11.23 10.52
CA TYR A 26 6.49 -11.00 9.51
C TYR A 26 7.59 -12.07 9.59
N GLY A 27 8.07 -12.35 10.80
CA GLY A 27 9.05 -13.42 11.05
C GLY A 27 8.49 -14.80 10.70
N PHE A 28 7.21 -15.05 10.99
CA PHE A 28 6.52 -16.29 10.60
C PHE A 28 6.48 -16.45 9.08
N ALA A 29 6.10 -15.41 8.32
CA ALA A 29 6.10 -15.46 6.85
C ALA A 29 7.50 -15.76 6.29
N ASN A 30 8.52 -15.08 6.80
CA ASN A 30 9.93 -15.35 6.45
C ASN A 30 10.34 -16.80 6.75
N ALA A 31 9.98 -17.30 7.94
CA ALA A 31 10.30 -18.67 8.34
C ALA A 31 9.58 -19.72 7.49
N MET A 32 8.35 -19.44 7.03
CA MET A 32 7.62 -20.34 6.12
C MET A 32 8.25 -20.34 4.73
N ALA A 33 8.54 -19.17 4.17
CA ALA A 33 9.20 -19.07 2.87
C ALA A 33 10.57 -19.77 2.87
N GLY A 34 11.35 -19.61 3.94
CA GLY A 34 12.65 -20.27 4.09
C GLY A 34 12.61 -21.81 4.21
N ARG A 35 11.42 -22.42 4.37
CA ARG A 35 11.25 -23.89 4.33
C ARG A 35 11.02 -24.43 2.93
N LEU A 36 10.72 -23.58 1.96
CA LEU A 36 10.48 -24.01 0.59
C LEU A 36 11.81 -24.34 -0.08
N SER A 37 11.83 -25.40 -0.89
CA SER A 37 13.01 -25.80 -1.67
C SER A 37 13.39 -24.77 -2.73
N TYR A 38 12.41 -24.00 -3.20
CA TYR A 38 12.58 -22.94 -4.18
C TYR A 38 11.61 -21.80 -3.89
N VAL A 39 12.13 -20.57 -3.91
CA VAL A 39 11.35 -19.34 -3.81
C VAL A 39 11.66 -18.48 -5.04
N PRO A 40 10.65 -18.16 -5.88
CA PRO A 40 10.86 -17.39 -7.09
C PRO A 40 11.21 -15.91 -6.82
N SER A 41 11.79 -15.26 -7.82
CA SER A 41 12.03 -13.81 -7.85
C SER A 41 11.39 -13.22 -9.10
N ILE A 42 10.82 -12.03 -8.99
CA ILE A 42 10.29 -11.28 -10.14
C ILE A 42 11.14 -10.03 -10.29
N VAL A 43 11.97 -10.03 -11.34
CA VAL A 43 13.01 -9.00 -11.56
C VAL A 43 12.96 -8.56 -13.01
N PHE A 44 13.17 -7.27 -13.23
CA PHE A 44 13.36 -6.71 -14.56
C PHE A 44 14.84 -6.51 -14.86
N ASP A 45 15.27 -6.78 -16.10
CA ASP A 45 16.68 -6.68 -16.52
C ASP A 45 17.31 -5.30 -16.25
N TRP A 46 16.51 -4.24 -16.27
CA TRP A 46 16.99 -2.89 -16.04
C TRP A 46 17.30 -2.60 -14.57
N GLU A 47 16.78 -3.39 -13.62
CA GLU A 47 17.03 -3.21 -12.18
C GLU A 47 18.50 -3.37 -11.81
N ALA A 48 19.24 -4.20 -12.57
CA ALA A 48 20.69 -4.36 -12.40
C ALA A 48 21.48 -3.06 -12.59
N ARG A 49 20.89 -2.03 -13.20
CA ARG A 49 21.50 -0.71 -13.38
C ARG A 49 21.25 0.25 -12.23
N ILE A 50 20.42 -0.13 -11.24
CA ILE A 50 20.17 0.70 -10.07
C ILE A 50 21.40 0.63 -9.15
N PRO A 51 22.14 1.73 -8.94
CA PRO A 51 23.32 1.70 -8.10
C PRO A 51 22.93 1.50 -6.63
N PHE A 52 23.62 0.58 -5.97
CA PHE A 52 23.56 0.43 -4.52
C PHE A 52 24.14 1.68 -3.84
N GLN A 53 23.41 2.26 -2.90
CA GLN A 53 23.80 3.47 -2.19
C GLN A 53 23.65 3.27 -0.68
N ALA A 54 24.75 2.93 0.00
CA ALA A 54 24.69 2.54 1.41
C ALA A 54 24.03 3.59 2.33
N TRP A 55 24.21 4.89 2.05
CA TRP A 55 23.65 5.97 2.88
C TRP A 55 22.11 6.04 2.84
N THR A 56 21.46 5.48 1.82
CA THR A 56 19.99 5.46 1.73
C THR A 56 19.35 4.50 2.72
N ILE A 57 20.15 3.71 3.45
CA ILE A 57 19.69 2.95 4.62
C ILE A 57 19.10 3.86 5.71
N VAL A 58 19.53 5.12 5.79
CA VAL A 58 19.02 6.09 6.77
C VAL A 58 17.55 6.46 6.50
N PRO A 59 17.17 6.96 5.30
CA PRO A 59 15.76 7.16 4.99
C PRO A 59 14.97 5.84 5.06
N TYR A 60 15.54 4.70 4.65
CA TYR A 60 14.88 3.39 4.80
C TYR A 60 14.48 3.14 6.26
N TRP A 61 15.43 3.14 7.20
CA TRP A 61 15.15 2.94 8.64
C TRP A 61 14.22 4.01 9.24
N SER A 62 14.19 5.22 8.67
CA SER A 62 13.34 6.28 9.19
C SER A 62 11.85 5.92 9.19
N ILE A 63 11.41 4.98 8.33
CA ILE A 63 10.00 4.52 8.31
C ILE A 63 9.57 3.96 9.67
N ASP A 64 10.46 3.26 10.39
CA ASP A 64 10.15 2.64 11.68
C ASP A 64 9.96 3.70 12.76
N LEU A 65 10.78 4.76 12.71
CA LEU A 65 10.60 5.92 13.57
C LEU A 65 9.28 6.63 13.26
N PHE A 66 8.97 6.85 11.98
CA PHE A 66 7.69 7.44 11.57
C PHE A 66 6.50 6.55 11.97
N TYR A 67 6.65 5.23 11.92
CA TYR A 67 5.64 4.29 12.36
C TYR A 67 5.29 4.53 13.83
N VAL A 68 6.27 4.53 14.72
CA VAL A 68 6.05 4.77 16.16
C VAL A 68 5.49 6.19 16.39
N ALA A 69 6.11 7.20 15.79
CA ALA A 69 5.69 8.60 15.95
C ALA A 69 4.25 8.84 15.48
N SER A 70 3.78 8.10 14.47
CA SER A 70 2.44 8.27 13.90
C SER A 70 1.29 8.05 14.89
N PHE A 71 1.49 7.23 15.92
CA PHE A 71 0.50 7.03 16.98
C PHE A 71 0.38 8.25 17.91
N PHE A 72 1.49 8.95 18.15
CA PHE A 72 1.54 10.06 19.11
C PHE A 72 1.17 11.42 18.52
N ILE A 73 1.16 11.55 17.19
CA ILE A 73 0.66 12.75 16.51
C ILE A 73 -0.87 12.81 16.43
N CYS A 74 -1.56 11.68 16.57
CA CYS A 74 -3.03 11.63 16.52
C CYS A 74 -3.63 12.41 17.70
N THR A 75 -4.60 13.28 17.41
CA THR A 75 -5.19 14.17 18.41
C THR A 75 -6.51 13.62 18.97
N ALA A 76 -7.15 12.66 18.30
CA ALA A 76 -8.41 12.05 18.72
C ALA A 76 -8.35 10.51 18.76
N ARG A 77 -9.15 9.87 19.63
CA ARG A 77 -9.21 8.41 19.74
C ARG A 77 -9.69 7.74 18.45
N ALA A 78 -10.75 8.27 17.84
CA ALA A 78 -11.29 7.74 16.59
C ALA A 78 -10.28 7.81 15.44
N GLU A 79 -9.52 8.90 15.39
CA GLU A 79 -8.43 9.11 14.42
C GLU A 79 -7.31 8.07 14.62
N LEU A 80 -6.86 7.90 15.86
CA LEU A 80 -5.86 6.90 16.24
C LEU A 80 -6.31 5.48 15.89
N ASP A 81 -7.57 5.14 16.19
CA ASP A 81 -8.12 3.80 15.90
C ASP A 81 -8.27 3.54 14.42
N MET A 82 -8.65 4.55 13.64
CA MET A 82 -8.63 4.46 12.18
C MET A 82 -7.21 4.24 11.67
N HIS A 83 -6.23 4.99 12.18
CA HIS A 83 -4.83 4.84 11.78
C HIS A 83 -4.27 3.45 12.13
N ALA A 84 -4.52 2.98 13.35
CA ALA A 84 -4.15 1.64 13.78
C ALA A 84 -4.80 0.54 12.91
N ARG A 85 -6.07 0.71 12.53
CA ARG A 85 -6.75 -0.21 11.60
C ARG A 85 -6.12 -0.23 10.20
N ARG A 86 -5.64 0.91 9.69
CA ARG A 86 -4.88 0.97 8.41
C ARG A 86 -3.58 0.19 8.51
N LEU A 87 -2.84 0.36 9.60
CA LEU A 87 -1.59 -0.36 9.84
C LEU A 87 -1.81 -1.87 10.05
N LEU A 88 -2.88 -2.24 10.77
CA LEU A 88 -3.27 -3.64 10.93
C LEU A 88 -3.66 -4.28 9.60
N SER A 89 -4.49 -3.61 8.79
CA SER A 89 -4.84 -4.12 7.46
C SER A 89 -3.64 -4.20 6.53
N ALA A 90 -2.71 -3.23 6.61
CA ALA A 90 -1.45 -3.26 5.87
C ALA A 90 -0.64 -4.51 6.19
N GLN A 91 -0.51 -4.84 7.48
CA GLN A 91 0.18 -6.04 7.93
C GLN A 91 -0.52 -7.30 7.44
N LEU A 92 -1.83 -7.42 7.68
CA LEU A 92 -2.60 -8.61 7.34
C LEU A 92 -2.59 -8.90 5.84
N LEU A 93 -2.80 -7.87 5.00
CA LEU A 93 -2.80 -8.01 3.55
C LEU A 93 -1.40 -8.38 3.04
N SER A 94 -0.35 -7.73 3.53
CA SER A 94 1.02 -8.02 3.07
C SER A 94 1.48 -9.41 3.50
N VAL A 95 1.26 -9.78 4.76
CA VAL A 95 1.60 -11.13 5.27
C VAL A 95 0.81 -12.21 4.55
N ALA A 96 -0.48 -12.00 4.26
CA ALA A 96 -1.26 -12.93 3.47
C ALA A 96 -0.65 -13.12 2.07
N CYS A 97 -0.24 -12.04 1.41
CA CYS A 97 0.47 -12.13 0.13
C CYS A 97 1.81 -12.87 0.26
N PHE A 98 2.63 -12.60 1.28
CA PHE A 98 3.91 -13.28 1.49
C PHE A 98 3.75 -14.79 1.72
N LEU A 99 2.65 -15.21 2.36
CA LEU A 99 2.36 -16.63 2.58
C LEU A 99 1.77 -17.32 1.34
N LEU A 100 0.91 -16.64 0.59
CA LEU A 100 0.26 -17.21 -0.60
C LEU A 100 1.19 -17.22 -1.82
N TRP A 101 2.07 -16.23 -1.91
CA TRP A 101 2.98 -16.03 -3.04
C TRP A 101 4.35 -15.56 -2.53
N PRO A 102 5.13 -16.45 -1.88
CA PRO A 102 6.44 -16.10 -1.37
C PRO A 102 7.37 -15.78 -2.54
N LEU A 103 8.02 -14.63 -2.46
CA LEU A 103 9.05 -14.19 -3.40
C LEU A 103 10.37 -14.09 -2.67
N ARG A 104 11.48 -13.93 -3.37
CA ARG A 104 12.74 -13.57 -2.75
C ARG A 104 13.46 -12.48 -3.51
N PHE A 105 14.22 -11.66 -2.80
CA PHE A 105 15.17 -10.75 -3.41
C PHE A 105 16.32 -11.56 -4.03
N SER A 106 16.72 -11.19 -5.25
CA SER A 106 17.66 -11.98 -6.04
C SER A 106 19.10 -11.48 -6.04
N LEU A 107 19.34 -10.22 -5.63
CA LEU A 107 20.69 -9.64 -5.66
C LEU A 107 21.38 -9.82 -4.31
N GLU A 108 22.67 -10.15 -4.36
CA GLU A 108 23.51 -10.19 -3.16
C GLU A 108 23.94 -8.77 -2.79
N ARG A 109 23.76 -8.41 -1.53
CA ARG A 109 24.13 -7.09 -1.03
C ARG A 109 25.66 -6.98 -0.97
N PRO A 110 26.28 -5.88 -1.47
CA PRO A 110 27.71 -5.65 -1.33
C PRO A 110 28.10 -5.53 0.16
N GLU A 111 29.33 -5.91 0.48
CA GLU A 111 29.89 -5.64 1.80
C GLU A 111 29.98 -4.12 2.02
N THR A 112 29.47 -3.67 3.17
CA THR A 112 29.47 -2.25 3.55
C THR A 112 30.12 -2.10 4.91
N GLY A 113 31.11 -1.21 5.01
CA GLY A 113 31.77 -0.89 6.27
C GLY A 113 31.10 0.30 6.99
N GLY A 114 31.52 0.53 8.24
CA GLY A 114 31.14 1.72 9.02
C GLY A 114 29.69 1.68 9.54
N VAL A 115 29.15 2.88 9.83
CA VAL A 115 27.82 3.02 10.46
C VAL A 115 26.70 2.47 9.59
N PHE A 116 26.79 2.63 8.26
CA PHE A 116 25.77 2.12 7.35
C PHE A 116 25.78 0.59 7.29
N GLY A 117 26.96 -0.03 7.26
CA GLY A 117 27.10 -1.49 7.36
C GLY A 117 26.46 -2.05 8.63
N TRP A 118 26.72 -1.41 9.78
CA TRP A 118 26.08 -1.80 11.03
C TRP A 118 24.55 -1.71 10.98
N LEU A 119 23.98 -0.62 10.43
CA LEU A 119 22.53 -0.48 10.25
C LEU A 119 21.95 -1.59 9.36
N PHE A 120 22.70 -1.98 8.34
CA PHE A 120 22.37 -3.05 7.42
C PHE A 120 22.44 -4.45 8.06
N ASP A 121 23.34 -4.67 9.01
CA ASP A 121 23.47 -5.92 9.74
C ASP A 121 22.36 -6.08 10.77
N VAL A 122 22.00 -4.99 11.46
CA VAL A 122 20.81 -4.96 12.33
C VAL A 122 19.55 -5.24 11.51
N LEU A 123 19.44 -4.67 10.30
CA LEU A 123 18.32 -4.91 9.39
C LEU A 123 18.21 -6.39 9.02
N LEU A 124 19.30 -7.03 8.60
CA LEU A 124 19.35 -8.47 8.27
C LEU A 124 19.00 -9.40 9.43
N GLY A 125 19.08 -8.90 10.66
CA GLY A 125 18.67 -9.62 11.86
C GLY A 125 17.19 -9.99 11.86
N PHE A 126 16.33 -9.14 11.31
CA PHE A 126 14.87 -9.37 11.26
C PHE A 126 14.29 -9.38 9.85
N ASP A 127 14.90 -8.65 8.91
CA ASP A 127 14.50 -8.59 7.51
C ASP A 127 15.28 -9.62 6.70
N LYS A 128 14.61 -10.72 6.37
CA LYS A 128 15.14 -11.82 5.54
C LYS A 128 14.67 -11.63 4.10
N PRO A 129 15.36 -12.20 3.10
CA PRO A 129 15.15 -11.83 1.71
C PRO A 129 13.82 -12.32 1.10
N PHE A 130 12.79 -12.73 1.87
CA PHE A 130 11.57 -13.36 1.34
C PHE A 130 10.32 -12.45 1.29
N ASN A 131 10.19 -11.48 2.19
CA ASN A 131 8.97 -10.68 2.30
C ASN A 131 8.94 -9.51 1.29
N GLN A 132 8.85 -9.84 -0.01
CA GLN A 132 9.05 -8.90 -1.13
C GLN A 132 7.76 -8.21 -1.58
N ALA A 133 6.90 -8.87 -2.37
CA ALA A 133 5.68 -8.26 -2.93
C ALA A 133 4.44 -8.62 -2.11
N PRO A 134 3.61 -7.63 -1.70
CA PRO A 134 3.82 -6.18 -1.83
C PRO A 134 4.88 -5.66 -0.86
N SER A 135 5.64 -4.61 -1.23
CA SER A 135 6.61 -4.03 -0.30
C SER A 135 5.89 -3.41 0.89
N LEU A 136 5.97 -4.07 2.06
CA LEU A 136 5.35 -3.59 3.29
C LEU A 136 5.92 -2.21 3.69
N HIS A 137 7.19 -1.96 3.39
CA HIS A 137 7.83 -0.67 3.58
C HIS A 137 7.11 0.45 2.79
N ILE A 138 6.75 0.18 1.54
CA ILE A 138 5.99 1.11 0.69
C ILE A 138 4.52 1.20 1.11
N VAL A 139 3.91 0.11 1.57
CA VAL A 139 2.56 0.14 2.16
C VAL A 139 2.53 1.10 3.36
N LEU A 140 3.51 0.97 4.26
CA LEU A 140 3.68 1.86 5.42
C LEU A 140 3.97 3.29 4.97
N LEU A 141 4.83 3.49 3.98
CA LEU A 141 5.12 4.80 3.40
C LEU A 141 3.83 5.53 3.02
N VAL A 142 2.92 4.90 2.27
CA VAL A 142 1.66 5.54 1.86
C VAL A 142 0.77 5.87 3.06
N VAL A 143 0.59 4.92 3.99
CA VAL A 143 -0.28 5.11 5.17
C VAL A 143 0.25 6.21 6.09
N LEU A 144 1.55 6.20 6.36
CA LEU A 144 2.23 7.18 7.20
C LEU A 144 2.29 8.55 6.51
N TRP A 145 2.55 8.60 5.21
CA TRP A 145 2.58 9.86 4.45
C TRP A 145 1.26 10.61 4.58
N VAL A 146 0.13 9.94 4.31
CA VAL A 146 -1.21 10.51 4.47
C VAL A 146 -1.44 10.97 5.92
N ARG A 147 -0.91 10.22 6.90
CA ARG A 147 -1.09 10.55 8.31
C ARG A 147 -0.33 11.81 8.71
N PHE A 148 0.94 11.92 8.36
CA PHE A 148 1.78 13.08 8.69
C PHE A 148 1.38 14.32 7.89
N GLU A 149 1.03 14.17 6.61
CA GLU A 149 0.59 15.29 5.77
C GLU A 149 -0.61 16.03 6.38
N ALA A 150 -1.57 15.28 6.93
CA ALA A 150 -2.76 15.83 7.57
C ALA A 150 -2.46 16.65 8.85
N HIS A 151 -1.32 16.42 9.51
CA HIS A 151 -0.91 17.13 10.73
C HIS A 151 0.13 18.23 10.49
N LEU A 152 0.71 18.30 9.28
CA LEU A 152 1.77 19.25 8.96
C LEU A 152 1.23 20.55 8.33
N ARG A 153 1.78 21.68 8.79
CA ARG A 153 1.57 23.01 8.20
C ARG A 153 2.14 23.04 6.77
N ARG A 154 1.52 23.86 5.91
CA ARG A 154 1.83 23.96 4.46
C ARG A 154 3.32 24.04 4.14
N GLY A 155 4.10 24.83 4.89
CA GLY A 155 5.54 25.01 4.67
C GLY A 155 6.39 23.75 4.91
N TRP A 156 5.99 22.87 5.83
CA TRP A 156 6.70 21.63 6.13
C TRP A 156 6.29 20.45 5.27
N ARG A 157 5.21 20.59 4.47
CA ARG A 157 4.74 19.51 3.60
C ARG A 157 5.74 19.19 2.50
N SER A 158 6.40 20.19 1.92
CA SER A 158 7.43 19.95 0.91
C SER A 158 8.58 19.09 1.46
N ALA A 159 9.04 19.38 2.68
CA ALA A 159 10.05 18.55 3.35
C ALA A 159 9.56 17.12 3.58
N LEU A 160 8.30 16.94 4.01
CA LEU A 160 7.69 15.61 4.12
C LEU A 160 7.67 14.87 2.78
N HIS A 161 7.23 15.52 1.69
CA HIS A 161 7.16 14.89 0.37
C HIS A 161 8.54 14.47 -0.12
N VAL A 162 9.55 15.34 0.03
CA VAL A 162 10.94 15.02 -0.34
C VAL A 162 11.44 13.84 0.48
N TRP A 163 11.23 13.85 1.80
CA TRP A 163 11.70 12.76 2.65
C TRP A 163 11.00 11.44 2.34
N PHE A 164 9.68 11.43 2.21
CA PHE A 164 8.94 10.21 1.85
C PHE A 164 9.26 9.72 0.43
N ALA A 165 9.58 10.62 -0.51
CA ALA A 165 10.12 10.21 -1.81
C ALA A 165 11.49 9.53 -1.67
N LEU A 166 12.38 10.06 -0.80
CA LEU A 166 13.65 9.40 -0.50
C LEU A 166 13.47 8.03 0.15
N ILE A 167 12.49 7.85 1.04
CA ILE A 167 12.13 6.53 1.58
C ILE A 167 11.73 5.59 0.42
N GLY A 168 10.87 6.06 -0.48
CA GLY A 168 10.42 5.27 -1.63
C GLY A 168 11.55 4.88 -2.59
N ILE A 169 12.52 5.77 -2.81
CA ILE A 169 13.73 5.47 -3.61
C ILE A 169 14.68 4.56 -2.84
N SER A 170 14.73 4.70 -1.51
CA SER A 170 15.64 3.94 -0.68
C SER A 170 15.45 2.44 -0.83
N VAL A 171 14.21 1.94 -0.91
CA VAL A 171 13.94 0.48 -1.02
C VAL A 171 14.63 -0.19 -2.21
N LEU A 172 14.80 0.55 -3.31
CA LEU A 172 15.50 0.08 -4.50
C LEU A 172 17.00 0.32 -4.43
N THR A 173 17.44 1.43 -3.84
CA THR A 173 18.88 1.77 -3.76
C THR A 173 19.60 1.08 -2.59
N THR A 174 18.86 0.54 -1.62
CA THR A 174 19.35 -0.34 -0.56
C THR A 174 19.31 -1.82 -0.97
N TRP A 175 18.83 -2.12 -2.18
CA TRP A 175 18.65 -3.49 -2.68
C TRP A 175 17.87 -4.35 -1.67
N GLN A 176 16.75 -3.82 -1.14
CA GLN A 176 15.85 -4.57 -0.25
C GLN A 176 14.62 -5.09 -0.98
N HIS A 177 14.23 -4.42 -2.06
CA HIS A 177 13.04 -4.74 -2.83
C HIS A 177 13.32 -4.70 -4.32
N HIS A 178 12.63 -5.58 -5.05
CA HIS A 178 12.53 -5.47 -6.49
C HIS A 178 11.51 -4.40 -6.89
N PHE A 179 11.65 -3.90 -8.12
CA PHE A 179 10.79 -2.81 -8.58
C PHE A 179 9.30 -3.17 -8.54
N VAL A 180 8.93 -4.42 -8.80
CA VAL A 180 7.52 -4.89 -8.76
C VAL A 180 6.89 -4.76 -7.37
N ASP A 181 7.69 -4.79 -6.31
CA ASP A 181 7.22 -4.69 -4.92
C ASP A 181 6.72 -3.28 -4.60
N VAL A 182 7.23 -2.26 -5.30
CA VAL A 182 6.90 -0.85 -5.08
C VAL A 182 5.46 -0.53 -5.52
N PRO A 183 5.03 -0.71 -6.79
CA PRO A 183 3.66 -0.41 -7.20
C PRO A 183 2.64 -1.30 -6.49
N THR A 184 2.97 -2.56 -6.20
CA THR A 184 2.10 -3.45 -5.42
C THR A 184 1.96 -2.97 -3.97
N GLY A 185 3.06 -2.50 -3.35
CA GLY A 185 3.04 -1.82 -2.06
C GLY A 185 2.20 -0.52 -2.07
N VAL A 186 2.32 0.30 -3.12
CA VAL A 186 1.49 1.51 -3.27
C VAL A 186 0.01 1.15 -3.39
N ALA A 187 -0.32 0.13 -4.18
CA ALA A 187 -1.70 -0.33 -4.35
C ALA A 187 -2.32 -0.81 -3.02
N VAL A 188 -1.61 -1.65 -2.26
CA VAL A 188 -2.06 -2.11 -0.95
C VAL A 188 -2.11 -0.98 0.08
N GLY A 189 -1.15 -0.06 0.07
CA GLY A 189 -1.16 1.15 0.90
C GLY A 189 -2.41 1.98 0.67
N TRP A 190 -2.75 2.25 -0.60
CA TRP A 190 -3.98 2.96 -0.94
C TRP A 190 -5.24 2.17 -0.60
N LEU A 191 -5.23 0.86 -0.77
CA LEU A 191 -6.34 0.00 -0.38
C LEU A 191 -6.62 0.10 1.13
N CYS A 192 -5.58 0.10 1.97
CA CYS A 192 -5.71 0.32 3.41
C CYS A 192 -6.29 1.69 3.76
N VAL A 193 -5.83 2.75 3.09
CA VAL A 193 -6.37 4.11 3.29
C VAL A 193 -7.84 4.20 2.82
N TRP A 194 -8.18 3.50 1.73
CA TRP A 194 -9.55 3.42 1.22
C TRP A 194 -10.47 2.61 2.14
N LEU A 195 -10.02 1.48 2.70
CA LEU A 195 -10.80 0.68 3.64
C LEU A 195 -11.21 1.47 4.89
N TRP A 196 -10.33 2.39 5.33
CA TRP A 196 -10.53 3.21 6.52
C TRP A 196 -10.39 4.71 6.19
N PRO A 197 -11.40 5.32 5.53
CA PRO A 197 -11.31 6.69 5.06
C PRO A 197 -11.31 7.70 6.22
N ALA A 198 -10.65 8.85 6.03
CA ALA A 198 -10.58 9.91 7.04
C ALA A 198 -11.92 10.65 7.24
N GLN A 199 -12.74 10.69 6.19
CA GLN A 199 -14.08 11.28 6.19
C GLN A 199 -15.08 10.22 5.75
N GLY A 200 -16.25 10.20 6.37
CA GLY A 200 -17.30 9.21 6.08
C GLY A 200 -17.07 7.86 6.75
N ARG A 201 -17.93 6.89 6.41
CA ARG A 201 -17.90 5.53 6.95
C ARG A 201 -17.01 4.65 6.08
N SER A 202 -16.38 3.62 6.67
CA SER A 202 -15.69 2.58 5.92
C SER A 202 -16.61 2.00 4.83
N PRO A 203 -16.10 1.73 3.60
CA PRO A 203 -16.88 1.06 2.57
C PRO A 203 -17.46 -0.28 3.06
N LEU A 204 -16.72 -1.02 3.89
CA LEU A 204 -17.17 -2.30 4.44
C LEU A 204 -18.40 -2.15 5.36
N ALA A 205 -18.52 -1.02 6.07
CA ALA A 205 -19.69 -0.75 6.91
C ALA A 205 -20.94 -0.36 6.10
N GLN A 206 -20.78 -0.12 4.80
CA GLN A 206 -21.83 0.23 3.85
C GLN A 206 -22.17 -0.93 2.92
N TRP A 207 -21.66 -2.13 3.21
CA TRP A 207 -21.86 -3.32 2.41
C TRP A 207 -23.33 -3.74 2.39
N GLN A 208 -23.95 -3.68 1.21
CA GLN A 208 -25.33 -4.10 0.99
C GLN A 208 -25.48 -4.72 -0.40
N TRP A 209 -25.76 -6.03 -0.45
CA TRP A 209 -25.94 -6.73 -1.72
C TRP A 209 -27.00 -6.06 -2.60
N ALA A 210 -26.68 -5.92 -3.88
CA ALA A 210 -27.62 -5.41 -4.86
C ALA A 210 -28.76 -6.41 -5.07
N ASN A 211 -29.99 -5.91 -5.03
CA ASN A 211 -31.19 -6.70 -5.38
C ASN A 211 -31.56 -6.59 -6.87
N ASP A 212 -30.88 -5.70 -7.61
CA ASP A 212 -31.16 -5.43 -9.02
C ASP A 212 -30.32 -6.33 -9.94
N PRO A 213 -30.95 -7.16 -10.80
CA PRO A 213 -30.24 -7.99 -11.78
C PRO A 213 -29.35 -7.20 -12.74
N ALA A 214 -29.70 -5.96 -13.09
CA ALA A 214 -28.89 -5.13 -13.98
C ALA A 214 -27.53 -4.78 -13.35
N ARG A 215 -27.51 -4.50 -12.03
CA ARG A 215 -26.27 -4.28 -11.28
C ARG A 215 -25.40 -5.53 -11.25
N TRP A 216 -25.98 -6.71 -11.08
CA TRP A 216 -25.22 -7.96 -11.12
C TRP A 216 -24.62 -8.26 -12.49
N ARG A 217 -25.33 -7.93 -13.59
CA ARG A 217 -24.76 -8.02 -14.94
C ARG A 217 -23.52 -7.12 -15.08
N LEU A 218 -23.60 -5.87 -14.62
CA LEU A 218 -22.45 -4.96 -14.64
C LEU A 218 -21.31 -5.46 -13.74
N ALA A 219 -21.62 -5.92 -12.52
CA ALA A 219 -20.64 -6.49 -11.62
C ALA A 219 -19.91 -7.68 -12.27
N ALA A 220 -20.64 -8.57 -12.96
CA ALA A 220 -20.04 -9.69 -13.67
C ALA A 220 -19.14 -9.23 -14.83
N LEU A 221 -19.56 -8.24 -15.62
CA LEU A 221 -18.75 -7.72 -16.73
C LEU A 221 -17.44 -7.07 -16.24
N TYR A 222 -17.52 -6.22 -15.22
CA TYR A 222 -16.33 -5.63 -14.60
C TYR A 222 -15.46 -6.70 -13.91
N GLY A 223 -16.09 -7.70 -13.28
CA GLY A 223 -15.40 -8.84 -12.67
C GLY A 223 -14.66 -9.70 -13.70
N LEU A 224 -15.26 -9.97 -14.85
CA LEU A 224 -14.61 -10.67 -15.97
C LEU A 224 -13.44 -9.87 -16.53
N GLY A 225 -13.60 -8.55 -16.72
CA GLY A 225 -12.52 -7.67 -17.13
C GLY A 225 -11.36 -7.66 -16.12
N SER A 226 -11.68 -7.64 -14.83
CA SER A 226 -10.70 -7.78 -13.75
C SER A 226 -9.95 -9.12 -13.82
N ALA A 227 -10.69 -10.23 -13.93
CA ALA A 227 -10.13 -11.57 -14.01
C ALA A 227 -9.21 -11.71 -15.23
N LEU A 228 -9.65 -11.22 -16.40
CA LEU A 228 -8.84 -11.23 -17.61
C LEU A 228 -7.52 -10.45 -17.42
N CYS A 229 -7.58 -9.23 -16.86
CA CYS A 229 -6.39 -8.44 -16.60
C CYS A 229 -5.42 -9.16 -15.63
N ALA A 230 -5.96 -9.75 -14.56
CA ALA A 230 -5.17 -10.50 -13.58
C ALA A 230 -4.55 -11.77 -14.20
N SER A 231 -5.31 -12.53 -14.99
CA SER A 231 -4.80 -13.72 -15.68
C SER A 231 -3.68 -13.35 -16.65
N LEU A 232 -3.85 -12.32 -17.47
CA LEU A 232 -2.79 -11.86 -18.37
C LEU A 232 -1.54 -11.41 -17.61
N ALA A 233 -1.70 -10.68 -16.51
CA ALA A 233 -0.58 -10.27 -15.65
C ALA A 233 0.22 -11.47 -15.14
N LEU A 234 -0.47 -12.47 -14.59
CA LEU A 234 0.15 -13.65 -14.00
C LEU A 234 0.74 -14.62 -15.04
N THR A 235 0.15 -14.71 -16.23
CA THR A 235 0.63 -15.61 -17.30
C THR A 235 1.87 -15.07 -18.00
N PHE A 236 1.91 -13.77 -18.32
CA PHE A 236 2.99 -13.20 -19.13
C PHE A 236 4.11 -12.54 -18.31
N GLY A 237 3.85 -12.19 -17.05
CA GLY A 237 4.86 -11.58 -16.18
C GLY A 237 5.43 -10.26 -16.73
N GLY A 238 6.61 -9.88 -16.26
CA GLY A 238 7.33 -8.69 -16.72
C GLY A 238 6.46 -7.43 -16.75
N TRP A 239 6.46 -6.71 -17.87
CA TRP A 239 5.68 -5.48 -18.03
C TRP A 239 4.16 -5.72 -18.06
N VAL A 240 3.71 -6.96 -18.26
CA VAL A 240 2.27 -7.28 -18.24
C VAL A 240 1.72 -7.28 -16.81
N LEU A 241 2.59 -7.41 -15.78
CA LEU A 241 2.19 -7.30 -14.37
C LEU A 241 1.52 -5.97 -14.03
N TRP A 242 1.76 -4.92 -14.81
CA TRP A 242 1.08 -3.63 -14.68
C TRP A 242 -0.44 -3.71 -14.89
N LEU A 243 -0.94 -4.75 -15.58
CA LEU A 243 -2.38 -5.04 -15.67
C LEU A 243 -3.01 -5.39 -14.30
N GLY A 244 -2.20 -5.66 -13.27
CA GLY A 244 -2.68 -5.81 -11.90
C GLY A 244 -3.39 -4.57 -11.36
N TRP A 245 -2.99 -3.37 -11.76
CA TRP A 245 -3.66 -2.13 -11.31
C TRP A 245 -5.04 -1.93 -11.98
N PRO A 246 -5.18 -2.08 -13.31
CA PRO A 246 -6.49 -2.22 -13.94
C PRO A 246 -7.34 -3.34 -13.32
N ALA A 247 -6.77 -4.51 -13.03
CA ALA A 247 -7.49 -5.60 -12.39
C ALA A 247 -8.08 -5.16 -11.04
N LEU A 248 -7.26 -4.60 -10.14
CA LEU A 248 -7.72 -4.07 -8.86
C LEU A 248 -8.79 -2.98 -9.02
N SER A 249 -8.58 -2.05 -9.95
CA SER A 249 -9.53 -0.97 -10.24
C SER A 249 -10.89 -1.52 -10.70
N LEU A 250 -10.90 -2.50 -11.60
CA LEU A 250 -12.13 -3.11 -12.13
C LEU A 250 -12.80 -3.98 -11.07
N ALA A 251 -12.04 -4.69 -10.22
CA ALA A 251 -12.58 -5.45 -9.10
C ALA A 251 -13.32 -4.53 -8.11
N LEU A 252 -12.75 -3.37 -7.78
CA LEU A 252 -13.43 -2.38 -6.91
C LEU A 252 -14.72 -1.85 -7.56
N VAL A 253 -14.73 -1.60 -8.87
CA VAL A 253 -15.95 -1.19 -9.58
C VAL A 253 -16.99 -2.31 -9.60
N ALA A 254 -16.58 -3.56 -9.83
CA ALA A 254 -17.44 -4.73 -9.75
C ALA A 254 -18.08 -4.84 -8.35
N LEU A 255 -17.30 -4.65 -7.29
CA LEU A 255 -17.80 -4.58 -5.91
C LEU A 255 -18.75 -3.40 -5.68
N GLY A 256 -18.52 -2.26 -6.33
CA GLY A 256 -19.46 -1.12 -6.34
C GLY A 256 -20.83 -1.51 -6.88
N TYR A 257 -20.85 -2.18 -8.03
CA TYR A 257 -22.10 -2.67 -8.59
C TYR A 257 -22.73 -3.77 -7.72
N ALA A 258 -21.96 -4.72 -7.20
CA ALA A 258 -22.47 -5.86 -6.44
C ALA A 258 -22.95 -5.52 -5.03
N ALA A 259 -22.24 -4.66 -4.28
CA ALA A 259 -22.49 -4.48 -2.85
C ALA A 259 -22.22 -3.08 -2.28
N LEU A 260 -21.18 -2.38 -2.74
CA LEU A 260 -20.70 -1.16 -2.10
C LEU A 260 -21.40 0.12 -2.61
N GLY A 261 -22.11 0.04 -3.73
CA GLY A 261 -22.75 1.18 -4.37
C GLY A 261 -21.74 2.30 -4.68
N THR A 262 -22.14 3.54 -4.41
CA THR A 262 -21.32 4.73 -4.65
C THR A 262 -20.20 4.91 -3.61
N ALA A 263 -20.20 4.14 -2.51
CA ALA A 263 -19.19 4.23 -1.47
C ALA A 263 -17.77 3.91 -1.99
N VAL A 264 -17.66 3.14 -3.08
CA VAL A 264 -16.38 2.86 -3.75
C VAL A 264 -15.64 4.12 -4.16
N PHE A 265 -16.38 5.13 -4.62
CA PHE A 265 -15.81 6.37 -5.12
C PHE A 265 -15.39 7.33 -3.99
N GLN A 266 -15.90 7.15 -2.76
CA GLN A 266 -15.60 8.02 -1.61
C GLN A 266 -15.69 9.50 -1.95
N LYS A 267 -16.77 9.89 -2.62
CA LYS A 267 -17.03 11.28 -2.99
C LYS A 267 -17.28 12.09 -1.72
N GLN A 268 -16.49 13.14 -1.53
CA GLN A 268 -16.57 14.05 -0.39
C GLN A 268 -17.63 15.13 -0.63
N GLU A 269 -17.96 15.88 0.42
CA GLU A 269 -18.94 16.98 0.37
C GLU A 269 -18.55 18.08 -0.63
N ASP A 270 -17.24 18.27 -0.86
CA ASP A 270 -16.70 19.21 -1.87
C ASP A 270 -16.83 18.70 -3.32
N GLY A 271 -17.48 17.54 -3.51
CA GLY A 271 -17.70 16.91 -4.80
C GLY A 271 -16.49 16.16 -5.35
N ARG A 272 -15.34 16.16 -4.67
CA ARG A 272 -14.11 15.48 -5.10
C ARG A 272 -14.05 14.07 -4.56
N LEU A 273 -13.36 13.19 -5.29
CA LEU A 273 -13.07 11.84 -4.82
C LEU A 273 -11.91 11.87 -3.81
N SER A 274 -11.93 10.97 -2.82
CA SER A 274 -10.80 10.81 -1.91
C SER A 274 -9.50 10.47 -2.67
N MET A 275 -8.34 10.80 -2.09
CA MET A 275 -7.06 10.48 -2.72
C MET A 275 -6.89 8.97 -2.94
N ALA A 276 -7.34 8.15 -1.98
CA ALA A 276 -7.31 6.71 -2.10
C ALA A 276 -8.19 6.19 -3.24
N ALA A 277 -9.43 6.68 -3.35
CA ALA A 277 -10.31 6.33 -4.46
C ALA A 277 -9.75 6.77 -5.82
N ARG A 278 -9.16 7.97 -5.92
CA ARG A 278 -8.53 8.46 -7.15
C ARG A 278 -7.38 7.55 -7.63
N TRP A 279 -6.50 7.12 -6.72
CA TRP A 279 -5.37 6.27 -7.08
C TRP A 279 -5.78 4.83 -7.39
N LEU A 280 -6.65 4.23 -6.57
CA LEU A 280 -7.11 2.85 -6.80
C LEU A 280 -7.94 2.72 -8.07
N LEU A 281 -8.81 3.71 -8.33
CA LEU A 281 -9.70 3.70 -9.50
C LEU A 281 -9.08 4.42 -10.70
N ALA A 282 -7.81 4.84 -10.65
CA ALA A 282 -7.20 5.64 -11.72
C ALA A 282 -7.35 5.01 -13.12
N PRO A 283 -7.11 3.70 -13.32
CA PRO A 283 -7.31 3.08 -14.63
C PRO A 283 -8.76 3.18 -15.11
N TYR A 284 -9.74 2.88 -14.24
CA TYR A 284 -11.16 3.01 -14.55
C TYR A 284 -11.56 4.46 -14.85
N LEU A 285 -11.13 5.41 -14.02
CA LEU A 285 -11.47 6.83 -14.17
C LEU A 285 -10.87 7.41 -15.45
N LEU A 286 -9.64 7.03 -15.80
CA LEU A 286 -9.00 7.41 -17.06
C LEU A 286 -9.79 6.84 -18.25
N ALA A 287 -10.14 5.56 -18.22
CA ALA A 287 -10.93 4.94 -19.28
C ALA A 287 -12.32 5.60 -19.42
N ALA A 288 -12.99 5.88 -18.31
CA ALA A 288 -14.28 6.56 -18.28
C ALA A 288 -14.18 7.99 -18.83
N TRP A 289 -13.11 8.72 -18.47
CA TRP A 289 -12.84 10.06 -19.01
C TRP A 289 -12.58 10.03 -20.51
N CYS A 290 -11.70 9.13 -20.99
CA CYS A 290 -11.43 8.97 -22.43
C CYS A 290 -12.71 8.61 -23.20
N ASN A 291 -13.51 7.67 -22.67
CA ASN A 291 -14.78 7.29 -23.26
C ASN A 291 -15.74 8.48 -23.35
N SER A 292 -15.88 9.25 -22.27
CA SER A 292 -16.69 10.47 -22.28
C SER A 292 -16.23 11.46 -23.37
N ARG A 293 -14.93 11.74 -23.46
CA ARG A 293 -14.39 12.68 -24.46
C ARG A 293 -14.58 12.19 -25.88
N TRP A 294 -14.46 10.90 -26.09
CA TRP A 294 -14.69 10.30 -27.41
C TRP A 294 -16.16 10.43 -27.81
N TRP A 295 -17.10 10.11 -26.93
CA TRP A 295 -18.53 10.20 -27.19
C TRP A 295 -19.01 11.64 -27.37
N THR A 296 -18.42 12.60 -26.66
CA THR A 296 -18.78 14.02 -26.75
C THR A 296 -17.90 14.81 -27.72
N ARG A 297 -17.04 14.17 -28.52
CA ARG A 297 -16.09 14.87 -29.41
C ARG A 297 -16.76 15.73 -30.51
N HIS A 298 -18.03 15.45 -30.80
CA HIS A 298 -18.86 16.18 -31.75
C HIS A 298 -20.04 16.89 -31.09
N ALA A 299 -20.13 16.84 -29.75
CA ALA A 299 -21.10 17.63 -29.01
C ALA A 299 -20.58 19.07 -28.93
N PRO A 300 -21.46 20.09 -29.03
CA PRO A 300 -21.09 21.50 -28.96
C PRO A 300 -20.43 21.87 -27.62
#